data_AF-A0A0V1CCI5-F1
#
_entry.id   AF-A0A0V1CCI5-F1
#
_cell.length_a   1.000
_cell.length_b   1.000
_cell.length_c   1.000
_cell.angle_alpha   90.00
_cell.angle_beta   90.00
_cell.angle_gamma   90.00
#
_symmetry.space_group_name_H-M   'P 1'
#
loop_
_entity.id
_entity.type
_entity.pdbx_description
1 polymer ?
#
loop_
_entity_poly.entity_id
_entity_poly.type
_entity_poly.pdbx_seq_one_letter_code
_entity_poly.pdbx_strand_id
1 'polypeptide(L)'
;MHLSCLYLHIINSAYNSELYNTVVQNEKEWYKMPRIRTVHSKVYATPRRPYEKERLDQELKLIGVYGLRNKREVWRVKYSLAHIRKLARELLTLEEKDPRRLFEGNALLRRLVLIGVLREEQMKLDYVLGLRVEDFLERRLQTQVFKKGLAKSIHHARVMILQRHIRVRRQVVNVPSFIVRLDSEKHIELSLRSPYGTGRPGRVKRKNQKKGAADEDGGDDDE
;
A
#
# COMPACT_ATOMS: atom_id res chain seq x y z
N MET A 1 -23.94 -69.68 2.51
CA MET A 1 -23.94 -68.23 2.82
C MET A 1 -23.31 -67.96 4.19
N HIS A 2 -22.01 -68.19 4.36
CA HIS A 2 -21.37 -67.95 5.67
C HIS A 2 -19.92 -67.42 5.63
N LEU A 3 -19.39 -67.11 4.44
CA LEU A 3 -17.99 -66.67 4.28
C LEU A 3 -17.83 -65.19 3.89
N SER A 4 -18.92 -64.47 3.57
CA SER A 4 -18.83 -63.04 3.18
C SER A 4 -18.83 -62.06 4.35
N CYS A 5 -19.46 -62.37 5.49
CA CYS A 5 -19.56 -61.42 6.62
C CYS A 5 -18.31 -61.33 7.50
N LEU A 6 -17.55 -62.43 7.66
CA LEU A 6 -16.33 -62.42 8.47
C LEU A 6 -15.16 -61.75 7.75
N TYR A 7 -15.09 -61.85 6.42
CA TYR A 7 -14.02 -61.22 5.65
C TYR A 7 -14.16 -59.69 5.63
N LEU A 8 -15.39 -59.15 5.58
CA LEU A 8 -15.62 -57.71 5.63
C LEU A 8 -15.36 -57.09 7.02
N HIS A 9 -15.58 -57.84 8.10
CA HIS A 9 -15.33 -57.36 9.47
C HIS A 9 -13.83 -57.32 9.82
N ILE A 10 -13.05 -58.30 9.35
CA ILE A 10 -11.60 -58.32 9.58
C ILE A 10 -10.91 -57.22 8.75
N ILE A 11 -11.36 -56.99 7.52
CA ILE A 11 -10.85 -55.89 6.67
C ILE A 11 -11.22 -54.52 7.27
N ASN A 12 -12.47 -54.29 7.69
CA ASN A 12 -12.85 -52.98 8.27
C ASN A 12 -12.18 -52.68 9.62
N SER A 13 -11.79 -53.69 10.41
CA SER A 13 -11.10 -53.50 11.69
C SER A 13 -9.61 -53.13 11.51
N ALA A 14 -8.94 -53.73 10.52
CA ALA A 14 -7.54 -53.44 10.22
C ALA A 14 -7.33 -52.07 9.55
N TYR A 15 -8.22 -51.68 8.63
CA TYR A 15 -8.14 -50.37 7.96
C TYR A 15 -8.39 -49.18 8.91
N ASN A 16 -9.18 -49.38 9.98
CA ASN A 16 -9.49 -48.32 10.93
C ASN A 16 -8.37 -48.07 11.95
N SER A 17 -7.51 -49.05 12.25
CA SER A 17 -6.41 -48.89 13.21
C SER A 17 -5.15 -48.28 12.59
N GLU A 18 -4.87 -48.58 11.31
CA GLU A 18 -3.78 -47.96 10.55
C GLU A 18 -4.07 -46.49 10.20
N LEU A 19 -5.32 -46.15 9.88
CA LEU A 19 -5.75 -44.77 9.68
C LEU A 19 -5.75 -43.95 10.98
N TYR A 20 -6.08 -44.55 12.13
CA TYR A 20 -5.99 -43.86 13.42
C TYR A 20 -4.53 -43.57 13.83
N ASN A 21 -3.63 -44.53 13.63
CA ASN A 21 -2.21 -44.36 13.96
C ASN A 21 -1.49 -43.36 13.03
N THR A 22 -1.86 -43.31 11.74
CA THR A 22 -1.33 -42.31 10.79
C THR A 22 -1.88 -40.90 11.06
N VAL A 23 -3.14 -40.74 11.48
CA VAL A 23 -3.69 -39.44 11.91
C VAL A 23 -3.02 -38.95 13.21
N VAL A 24 -2.82 -39.84 14.20
CA VAL A 24 -2.17 -39.49 15.48
C VAL A 24 -0.66 -39.22 15.33
N GLN A 25 0.03 -39.88 14.40
CA GLN A 25 1.42 -39.55 14.06
C GLN A 25 1.52 -38.20 13.33
N ASN A 26 0.59 -37.90 12.42
CA ASN A 26 0.51 -36.59 11.76
C ASN A 26 0.17 -35.46 12.74
N GLU A 27 -0.71 -35.66 13.73
CA GLU A 27 -1.03 -34.65 14.76
C GLU A 27 0.18 -34.28 15.65
N LYS A 28 1.09 -35.23 15.90
CA LYS A 28 2.31 -35.01 16.70
C LYS A 28 3.42 -34.25 15.94
N GLU A 29 3.32 -34.12 14.61
CA GLU A 29 4.29 -33.38 13.79
C GLU A 29 3.98 -31.89 13.65
N TRP A 30 2.73 -31.44 13.85
CA TRP A 30 2.35 -30.03 13.72
C TRP A 30 3.05 -29.10 14.72
N TYR A 31 3.45 -29.61 15.89
CA TYR A 31 4.20 -28.84 16.90
C TYR A 31 5.71 -28.74 16.63
N LYS A 32 6.22 -29.43 15.60
CA LYS A 32 7.63 -29.42 15.19
C LYS A 32 7.92 -28.57 13.95
N MET A 33 7.00 -27.70 13.53
CA MET A 33 7.30 -26.74 12.47
C MET A 33 8.31 -25.69 12.98
N PRO A 34 9.51 -25.56 12.37
CA PRO A 34 10.44 -24.51 12.75
C PRO A 34 9.79 -23.15 12.50
N ARG A 35 9.90 -22.23 13.46
CA ARG A 35 9.39 -20.86 13.27
C ARG A 35 10.06 -20.25 12.03
N ILE A 36 9.26 -19.97 11.01
CA ILE A 36 9.72 -19.23 9.82
C ILE A 36 10.26 -17.90 10.31
N ARG A 37 11.56 -17.66 10.13
CA ARG A 37 12.19 -16.41 10.54
C ARG A 37 11.63 -15.28 9.69
N THR A 38 10.97 -14.31 10.32
CA THR A 38 10.48 -13.12 9.62
C THR A 38 11.65 -12.17 9.32
N VAL A 39 12.00 -12.08 8.03
CA VAL A 39 13.02 -11.14 7.57
C VAL A 39 12.42 -9.73 7.54
N HIS A 40 13.06 -8.80 8.23
CA HIS A 40 12.64 -7.41 8.35
C HIS A 40 13.82 -6.51 7.93
N SER A 41 13.52 -5.42 7.24
CA SER A 41 14.54 -4.52 6.71
C SER A 41 14.19 -3.05 6.98
N LYS A 42 15.23 -2.21 7.05
CA LYS A 42 15.06 -0.78 7.20
C LYS A 42 14.72 -0.15 5.84
N VAL A 43 13.71 0.71 5.85
CA VAL A 43 13.20 1.41 4.65
C VAL A 43 13.69 2.86 4.54
N TYR A 44 14.57 3.29 5.45
CA TYR A 44 15.12 4.65 5.48
C TYR A 44 16.51 4.61 6.09
N ALA A 45 17.33 5.61 5.75
CA ALA A 45 18.63 5.86 6.38
C ALA A 45 18.64 7.26 6.98
N THR A 46 19.26 7.41 8.17
CA THR A 46 19.41 8.71 8.82
C THR A 46 20.52 9.51 8.15
N PRO A 47 20.36 10.83 7.95
CA PRO A 47 21.42 11.69 7.42
C PRO A 47 22.70 11.63 8.27
N ARG A 48 23.87 11.70 7.61
CA ARG A 48 25.18 11.69 8.29
C ARG A 48 25.39 12.92 9.19
N ARG A 49 25.00 14.10 8.70
CA ARG A 49 25.10 15.38 9.42
C ARG A 49 23.71 15.87 9.87
N PRO A 50 23.37 15.76 11.17
CA PRO A 50 22.01 16.06 11.64
C PRO A 50 21.59 17.53 11.57
N TYR A 51 22.53 18.48 11.72
CA TYR A 51 22.23 19.91 11.88
C TYR A 51 22.77 20.78 10.73
N GLU A 52 22.60 20.31 9.50
CA GLU A 52 22.95 21.06 8.29
C GLU A 52 21.78 21.92 7.85
N LYS A 53 21.92 23.25 7.93
CA LYS A 53 20.84 24.22 7.70
C LYS A 53 20.16 24.02 6.34
N GLU A 54 20.93 23.96 5.26
CA GLU A 54 20.41 23.79 3.90
C GLU A 54 19.54 22.54 3.74
N ARG A 55 19.98 21.41 4.31
CA ARG A 55 19.22 20.16 4.27
C ARG A 55 17.93 20.27 5.08
N LEU A 56 17.97 20.91 6.24
CA LEU A 56 16.79 21.09 7.09
C LEU A 56 15.75 21.96 6.38
N ASP A 57 16.17 23.02 5.73
CA ASP A 57 15.30 23.95 4.98
C ASP A 57 14.68 23.27 3.75
N GLN A 58 15.47 22.51 2.98
CA GLN A 58 14.96 21.71 1.85
C GLN A 58 13.95 20.65 2.31
N GLU A 59 14.25 19.91 3.38
CA GLU A 59 13.33 18.91 3.92
C GLU A 59 12.03 19.55 4.45
N LEU A 60 12.13 20.71 5.09
CA LEU A 60 10.97 21.44 5.59
C LEU A 60 10.08 21.94 4.45
N LYS A 61 10.68 22.45 3.37
CA LYS A 61 9.96 22.85 2.15
C LYS A 61 9.19 21.67 1.55
N LEU A 62 9.82 20.50 1.41
CA LEU A 62 9.15 19.29 0.90
C LEU A 62 8.00 18.84 1.80
N ILE A 63 8.19 18.91 3.13
CA ILE A 63 7.16 18.55 4.10
C ILE A 63 5.94 19.47 3.98
N GLY A 64 6.17 20.79 3.86
CA GLY A 64 5.12 21.77 3.69
C GLY A 64 4.34 21.58 2.39
N VAL A 65 5.05 21.47 1.27
CA VAL A 65 4.44 21.34 -0.07
C VAL A 65 3.62 20.06 -0.19
N TYR A 66 4.11 18.92 0.31
CA TYR A 66 3.43 17.63 0.13
C TYR A 66 2.66 17.14 1.37
N GLY A 67 2.55 17.97 2.41
CA GLY A 67 1.80 17.67 3.64
C GLY A 67 2.24 16.37 4.33
N LEU A 68 3.55 16.19 4.48
CA LEU A 68 4.13 15.00 5.12
C LEU A 68 4.09 15.14 6.65
N ARG A 69 4.01 14.01 7.39
CA ARG A 69 3.93 14.08 8.87
C ARG A 69 5.30 14.29 9.52
N ASN A 70 6.33 13.61 9.01
CA ASN A 70 7.65 13.55 9.62
C ASN A 70 8.74 13.53 8.53
N LYS A 71 9.96 13.98 8.88
CA LYS A 71 11.17 13.85 8.03
C LYS A 71 11.48 12.41 7.60
N ARG A 72 11.06 11.43 8.41
CA ARG A 72 11.15 10.00 8.06
C ARG A 72 10.44 9.65 6.74
N GLU A 73 9.32 10.29 6.41
CA GLU A 73 8.64 10.03 5.13
C GLU A 73 9.49 10.51 3.95
N VAL A 74 10.18 11.65 4.10
CA VAL A 74 11.16 12.14 3.12
C VAL A 74 12.34 11.18 3.01
N TRP A 75 12.89 10.72 4.14
CA TRP A 75 14.04 9.82 4.16
C TRP A 75 13.73 8.45 3.56
N ARG A 76 12.49 7.96 3.65
CA ARG A 76 12.05 6.74 2.96
C ARG A 76 12.14 6.90 1.44
N VAL A 77 11.62 8.01 0.91
CA VAL A 77 11.67 8.29 -0.53
C VAL A 77 13.11 8.50 -0.99
N LYS A 78 13.92 9.26 -0.24
CA LYS A 78 15.36 9.43 -0.52
C LYS A 78 16.09 8.09 -0.54
N TYR A 79 15.78 7.18 0.39
CA TYR A 79 16.39 5.85 0.46
C TYR A 79 16.03 4.99 -0.76
N SER A 80 14.74 4.97 -1.15
CA SER A 80 14.31 4.27 -2.36
C SER A 80 14.96 4.84 -3.63
N LEU A 81 15.02 6.17 -3.76
CA LEU A 81 15.68 6.84 -4.87
C LEU A 81 17.19 6.52 -4.92
N ALA A 82 17.86 6.52 -3.77
CA ALA A 82 19.27 6.18 -3.68
C ALA A 82 19.53 4.73 -4.11
N HIS A 83 18.66 3.80 -3.74
CA HIS A 83 18.74 2.40 -4.18
C HIS A 83 18.56 2.28 -5.70
N ILE A 84 17.55 2.93 -6.27
CA ILE A 84 17.30 2.96 -7.72
C ILE A 84 18.49 3.55 -8.48
N ARG A 85 19.06 4.67 -8.01
CA ARG A 85 20.23 5.31 -8.62
C ARG A 85 21.49 4.46 -8.49
N LYS A 86 21.65 3.71 -7.39
CA LYS A 86 22.76 2.76 -7.23
C LYS A 86 22.67 1.66 -8.29
N LEU A 87 21.50 1.03 -8.43
CA LEU A 87 21.27 -0.01 -9.44
C LEU A 87 21.52 0.55 -10.85
N ALA A 88 21.00 1.73 -11.17
CA ALA A 88 21.23 2.35 -12.48
C ALA A 88 22.73 2.58 -12.77
N ARG A 89 23.52 3.03 -11.78
CA ARG A 89 24.97 3.20 -11.96
C ARG A 89 25.69 1.88 -12.23
N GLU A 90 25.35 0.82 -11.49
CA GLU A 90 25.93 -0.51 -11.70
C GLU A 90 25.58 -1.09 -13.08
N LEU A 91 24.36 -0.85 -13.56
CA LEU A 91 23.95 -1.29 -14.90
C LEU A 91 24.60 -0.46 -16.00
N LEU A 92 24.84 0.83 -15.77
CA LEU A 92 25.49 1.72 -16.73
C LEU A 92 26.96 1.39 -16.97
N THR A 93 27.64 0.77 -16.01
CA THR A 93 29.04 0.31 -16.18
C THR A 93 29.18 -0.93 -17.06
N LEU A 94 28.11 -1.69 -17.26
CA LEU A 94 28.10 -2.88 -18.11
C LEU A 94 27.88 -2.50 -19.58
N GLU A 95 28.35 -3.34 -20.50
CA GLU A 95 28.11 -3.16 -21.94
C GLU A 95 26.62 -3.26 -22.28
N GLU A 96 26.17 -2.53 -23.32
CA GLU A 96 24.76 -2.47 -23.73
C GLU A 96 24.13 -3.82 -24.05
N LYS A 97 24.93 -4.76 -24.57
CA LYS A 97 24.49 -6.11 -24.98
C LYS A 97 24.57 -7.15 -23.85
N ASP A 98 25.07 -6.76 -22.68
CA ASP A 98 25.16 -7.68 -21.55
C ASP A 98 23.76 -8.14 -21.11
N PRO A 99 23.53 -9.46 -20.91
CA PRO A 99 22.21 -9.99 -20.57
C PRO A 99 21.66 -9.41 -19.27
N ARG A 100 22.53 -9.10 -18.31
CA ARG A 100 22.12 -8.56 -17.01
C ARG A 100 21.66 -7.12 -17.15
N ARG A 101 22.36 -6.31 -17.97
CA ARG A 101 21.93 -4.95 -18.30
C ARG A 101 20.58 -4.93 -19.03
N LEU A 102 20.40 -5.81 -20.02
CA LEU A 102 19.16 -5.90 -20.79
C LEU A 102 17.98 -6.32 -19.90
N PHE A 103 18.16 -7.32 -19.04
CA PHE A 103 17.07 -7.82 -18.19
C PHE A 103 16.75 -6.87 -17.03
N GLU A 104 17.73 -6.58 -16.17
CA GLU A 104 17.52 -5.75 -14.98
C GLU A 104 17.21 -4.30 -15.35
N GLY A 105 17.86 -3.77 -16.39
CA GLY A 105 17.63 -2.41 -16.88
C GLY A 105 16.21 -2.22 -17.40
N ASN A 106 15.72 -3.13 -18.25
CA ASN A 106 14.35 -3.07 -18.74
C ASN A 106 13.32 -3.26 -17.61
N ALA A 107 13.60 -4.15 -16.65
CA ALA A 107 12.73 -4.32 -15.50
C ALA A 107 12.63 -3.05 -14.64
N LEU A 108 13.76 -2.35 -14.45
CA LEU A 108 13.80 -1.08 -13.71
C LEU A 108 13.01 0.02 -14.44
N LEU A 109 13.25 0.19 -15.76
CA LEU A 109 12.57 1.19 -16.57
C LEU A 109 11.05 0.95 -16.62
N ARG A 110 10.62 -0.29 -16.86
CA ARG A 110 9.19 -0.67 -16.83
C ARG A 110 8.55 -0.34 -15.49
N ARG A 111 9.22 -0.61 -14.37
CA ARG A 111 8.70 -0.29 -13.02
C ARG A 111 8.51 1.22 -12.84
N LEU A 112 9.48 2.02 -13.28
CA LEU A 112 9.44 3.49 -13.16
C LEU A 112 8.34 4.12 -14.02
N VAL A 113 8.14 3.61 -15.23
CA VAL A 113 7.05 4.04 -16.13
C VAL A 113 5.70 3.63 -15.57
N LEU A 114 5.52 2.40 -15.07
CA LEU A 114 4.26 1.98 -14.44
C LEU A 114 3.86 2.84 -13.24
N ILE A 115 4.84 3.29 -12.46
CA ILE A 115 4.61 4.22 -11.35
C ILE A 115 4.27 5.62 -11.87
N GLY A 116 4.76 6.00 -13.04
CA GLY A 116 4.59 7.32 -13.63
C GLY A 116 5.65 8.33 -13.20
N VAL A 117 6.83 7.86 -12.75
CA VAL A 117 7.97 8.75 -12.44
C VAL A 117 8.68 9.20 -13.71
N LEU A 118 8.73 8.29 -14.70
CA LEU A 118 9.38 8.51 -15.99
C LEU A 118 8.32 8.50 -17.10
N ARG A 119 8.49 9.35 -18.11
CA ARG A 119 7.64 9.35 -19.32
C ARG A 119 8.10 8.25 -20.28
N GLU A 120 7.21 7.77 -21.14
CA GLU A 120 7.50 6.71 -22.10
C GLU A 120 8.63 7.08 -23.08
N GLU A 121 8.68 8.35 -23.50
CA GLU A 121 9.73 8.92 -24.36
C GLU A 121 11.13 8.87 -23.72
N GLN A 122 11.20 8.83 -22.38
CA GLN A 122 12.43 8.92 -21.60
C GLN A 122 12.89 7.56 -21.08
N MET A 123 12.54 6.45 -21.75
CA MET A 123 12.96 5.09 -21.39
C MET A 123 14.46 4.82 -21.66
N LYS A 124 15.35 5.58 -21.02
CA LYS A 124 16.80 5.33 -20.98
C LYS A 124 17.31 5.34 -19.55
N LEU A 125 18.35 4.56 -19.27
CA LEU A 125 18.94 4.45 -17.93
C LEU A 125 19.54 5.78 -17.44
N ASP A 126 20.01 6.64 -18.36
CA ASP A 126 20.61 7.93 -18.02
C ASP A 126 19.61 8.87 -17.31
N TYR A 127 18.35 8.87 -17.75
CA TYR A 127 17.30 9.69 -17.14
C TYR A 127 16.98 9.25 -15.70
N VAL A 128 17.24 7.99 -15.35
CA VAL A 128 17.05 7.49 -13.98
C VAL A 128 18.01 8.18 -13.00
N LEU A 129 19.19 8.61 -13.47
CA LEU A 129 20.12 9.39 -12.66
C LEU A 129 19.65 10.84 -12.46
N GLY A 130 18.81 11.37 -13.35
CA GLY A 130 18.23 12.72 -13.23
C GLY A 130 17.05 12.83 -12.27
N LEU A 131 16.53 11.69 -11.77
CA LEU A 131 15.34 11.66 -10.93
C LEU A 131 15.52 12.41 -9.62
N ARG A 132 14.48 13.18 -9.26
CA ARG A 132 14.40 13.96 -8.03
C ARG A 132 13.43 13.33 -7.04
N VAL A 133 13.37 13.88 -5.83
CA VAL A 133 12.53 13.34 -4.75
C VAL A 133 11.06 13.68 -4.99
N GLU A 134 10.82 14.84 -5.58
CA GLU A 134 9.54 15.41 -5.97
C GLU A 134 8.77 14.44 -6.88
N ASP A 135 9.44 13.85 -7.87
CA ASP A 135 8.83 12.95 -8.86
C ASP A 135 8.16 11.75 -8.17
N PHE A 136 8.72 11.25 -7.06
CA PHE A 136 8.12 10.18 -6.27
C PHE A 136 7.02 10.68 -5.32
N LEU A 137 7.16 11.88 -4.76
CA LEU A 137 6.15 12.47 -3.88
C LEU A 137 4.87 12.83 -4.65
N GLU A 138 4.99 13.20 -5.93
CA GLU A 138 3.86 13.45 -6.81
C GLU A 138 3.03 12.21 -7.14
N ARG A 139 3.62 11.01 -7.06
CA ARG A 139 2.92 9.75 -7.33
C ARG A 139 2.21 9.17 -6.10
N ARG A 140 2.26 9.85 -4.95
CA ARG A 140 1.56 9.42 -3.74
C ARG A 140 0.06 9.64 -3.86
N LEU A 141 -0.74 8.75 -3.27
CA LEU A 141 -2.20 8.88 -3.27
C LEU A 141 -2.66 10.22 -2.70
N GLN A 142 -1.98 10.70 -1.66
CA GLN A 142 -2.26 12.00 -1.04
C GLN A 142 -2.20 13.16 -2.04
N THR A 143 -1.15 13.23 -2.86
CA THR A 143 -0.94 14.32 -3.82
C THR A 143 -1.83 14.15 -5.04
N GLN A 144 -2.04 12.92 -5.49
CA GLN A 144 -2.96 12.58 -6.58
C GLN A 144 -4.41 12.97 -6.27
N VAL A 145 -4.88 12.69 -5.05
CA VAL A 145 -6.23 13.08 -4.60
C VAL A 145 -6.40 14.59 -4.57
N PHE A 146 -5.37 15.34 -4.15
CA PHE A 146 -5.40 16.79 -4.18
C PHE A 146 -5.39 17.35 -5.61
N LYS A 147 -4.50 16.84 -6.48
CA LYS A 147 -4.44 17.25 -7.90
C LYS A 147 -5.75 16.98 -8.65
N LYS A 148 -6.48 15.91 -8.30
CA LYS A 148 -7.81 15.60 -8.83
C LYS A 148 -8.95 16.49 -8.31
N GLY A 149 -8.70 17.38 -7.36
CA GLY A 149 -9.73 18.26 -6.80
C GLY A 149 -10.72 17.57 -5.85
N LEU A 150 -10.48 16.31 -5.46
CA LEU A 150 -11.32 15.62 -4.47
C LEU A 150 -11.20 16.24 -3.08
N ALA A 151 -10.07 16.89 -2.79
CA ALA A 151 -9.75 17.54 -1.53
C ALA A 151 -9.47 19.02 -1.73
N LYS A 152 -9.90 19.86 -0.77
CA LYS A 152 -9.56 21.29 -0.73
C LYS A 152 -8.07 21.59 -0.52
N SER A 153 -7.37 20.73 0.23
CA SER A 153 -5.95 20.89 0.56
C SER A 153 -5.27 19.54 0.68
N ILE A 154 -3.93 19.54 0.68
CA ILE A 154 -3.12 18.32 0.82
C ILE A 154 -3.29 17.68 2.20
N HIS A 155 -3.47 18.49 3.24
CA HIS A 155 -3.78 18.01 4.59
C HIS A 155 -5.18 17.40 4.65
N HIS A 156 -6.15 18.03 3.98
CA HIS A 156 -7.51 17.47 3.87
C HIS A 156 -7.51 16.14 3.12
N ALA A 157 -6.73 16.02 2.03
CA ALA A 157 -6.57 14.76 1.29
C ALA A 157 -6.06 13.63 2.21
N ARG A 158 -5.08 13.92 3.07
CA ARG A 158 -4.55 12.94 4.02
C ARG A 158 -5.62 12.43 4.98
N VAL A 159 -6.42 13.33 5.53
CA VAL A 159 -7.50 12.99 6.47
C VAL A 159 -8.56 12.13 5.78
N MET A 160 -8.98 12.50 4.57
CA MET A 160 -9.96 11.71 3.81
C MET A 160 -9.49 10.29 3.50
N ILE A 161 -8.19 10.12 3.19
CA ILE A 161 -7.61 8.80 2.97
C ILE A 161 -7.65 7.99 4.26
N LEU A 162 -7.18 8.55 5.38
CA LEU A 162 -7.15 7.87 6.68
C LEU A 162 -8.55 7.47 7.16
N GLN A 163 -9.54 8.33 6.91
CA GLN A 163 -10.96 8.10 7.23
C GLN A 163 -11.67 7.15 6.25
N ARG A 164 -10.95 6.58 5.28
CA ARG A 164 -11.44 5.55 4.33
C ARG A 164 -12.50 6.08 3.36
N HIS A 165 -12.43 7.35 3.00
CA HIS A 165 -13.35 7.96 2.03
C HIS A 165 -12.92 7.78 0.58
N ILE A 166 -11.66 7.40 0.33
CA ILE A 166 -11.08 7.28 -1.00
C ILE A 166 -10.87 5.82 -1.37
N ARG A 167 -11.21 5.46 -2.61
CA ARG A 167 -10.91 4.16 -3.20
C ARG A 167 -10.02 4.33 -4.43
N VAL A 168 -9.21 3.31 -4.68
CA VAL A 168 -8.45 3.15 -5.92
C VAL A 168 -9.00 1.91 -6.61
N ARG A 169 -9.61 2.08 -7.79
CA ARG A 169 -10.44 1.06 -8.43
C ARG A 169 -11.55 0.59 -7.48
N ARG A 170 -11.61 -0.69 -7.13
CA ARG A 170 -12.64 -1.27 -6.25
C ARG A 170 -12.25 -1.24 -4.77
N GLN A 171 -10.97 -1.03 -4.45
CA GLN A 171 -10.45 -1.17 -3.09
C GLN A 171 -10.38 0.18 -2.37
N VAL A 172 -10.88 0.21 -1.14
CA VAL A 172 -10.69 1.36 -0.25
C VAL A 172 -9.27 1.34 0.30
N VAL A 173 -8.55 2.46 0.14
CA VAL A 173 -7.14 2.58 0.55
C VAL A 173 -7.05 3.60 1.68
N ASN A 174 -6.46 3.19 2.81
CA ASN A 174 -6.32 4.03 4.01
C ASN A 174 -4.88 4.52 4.27
N VAL A 175 -3.96 4.30 3.33
CA VAL A 175 -2.55 4.68 3.46
C VAL A 175 -2.21 5.84 2.50
N PRO A 176 -1.91 7.05 3.01
CA PRO A 176 -1.57 8.20 2.17
C PRO A 176 -0.25 8.04 1.39
N SER A 177 0.63 7.15 1.86
CA SER A 177 1.91 6.80 1.22
C SER A 177 1.77 5.81 0.07
N PHE A 178 0.56 5.38 -0.27
CA PHE A 178 0.32 4.46 -1.38
C PHE A 178 0.79 5.12 -2.70
N ILE A 179 1.59 4.39 -3.48
CA ILE A 179 2.10 4.87 -4.77
C ILE A 179 1.09 4.47 -5.84
N VAL A 180 0.52 5.46 -6.53
CA VAL A 180 -0.49 5.27 -7.56
C VAL A 180 0.19 5.00 -8.90
N ARG A 181 -0.12 3.85 -9.50
CA ARG A 181 0.27 3.51 -10.88
C ARG A 181 -0.56 4.30 -11.90
N LEU A 182 0.00 4.57 -13.08
CA LEU A 182 -0.68 5.30 -14.16
C LEU A 182 -2.06 4.70 -14.50
N ASP A 183 -2.16 3.38 -14.64
CA ASP A 183 -3.44 2.71 -14.97
C ASP A 183 -4.51 2.90 -13.88
N SER A 184 -4.08 2.99 -12.63
CA SER A 184 -4.98 3.12 -11.47
C SER A 184 -5.33 4.57 -11.16
N GLU A 185 -4.61 5.52 -11.74
CA GLU A 185 -4.80 6.94 -11.51
C GLU A 185 -6.18 7.41 -11.96
N LYS A 186 -6.64 6.97 -13.14
CA LYS A 186 -7.99 7.30 -13.66
C LYS A 186 -9.10 6.89 -12.68
N HIS A 187 -8.91 5.76 -12.01
CA HIS A 187 -9.90 5.12 -11.13
C HIS A 187 -9.80 5.53 -9.65
N ILE A 188 -9.25 6.71 -9.35
CA ILE A 188 -9.29 7.30 -8.00
C ILE A 188 -10.60 8.07 -7.87
N GLU A 189 -11.44 7.63 -6.94
CA GLU A 189 -12.77 8.18 -6.69
C GLU A 189 -13.13 8.10 -5.19
N LEU A 190 -14.22 8.75 -4.82
CA LEU A 190 -14.83 8.55 -3.51
C LEU A 190 -15.38 7.12 -3.39
N SER A 191 -15.30 6.58 -2.18
CA SER A 191 -15.86 5.28 -1.84
C SER A 191 -17.38 5.35 -1.88
N LEU A 192 -18.02 4.33 -2.44
CA LEU A 192 -19.48 4.19 -2.47
C LEU A 192 -20.09 4.13 -1.07
N ARG A 193 -19.32 3.66 -0.09
CA ARG A 193 -19.73 3.62 1.33
C ARG A 193 -19.48 4.94 2.07
N SER A 194 -18.80 5.90 1.44
CA SER A 194 -18.47 7.18 2.06
C SER A 194 -19.71 8.08 2.15
N PRO A 195 -19.91 8.80 3.27
CA PRO A 195 -20.95 9.82 3.37
C PRO A 195 -20.87 10.94 2.32
N TYR A 196 -19.68 11.17 1.75
CA TYR A 196 -19.46 12.16 0.70
C TYR A 196 -19.73 11.63 -0.72
N GLY A 197 -19.95 10.32 -0.86
CA GLY A 197 -20.43 9.70 -2.09
C GLY A 197 -21.90 9.33 -1.93
N THR A 198 -22.21 8.05 -2.11
CA THR A 198 -23.58 7.49 -1.98
C THR A 198 -23.84 6.87 -0.60
N GLY A 199 -22.89 6.97 0.33
CA GLY A 199 -22.96 6.32 1.63
C GLY A 199 -23.89 7.03 2.60
N ARG A 200 -24.41 6.27 3.58
CA ARG A 200 -25.22 6.84 4.66
C ARG A 200 -24.43 7.89 5.46
N PRO A 201 -25.09 8.96 5.95
CA PRO A 201 -24.46 9.94 6.83
C PRO A 201 -23.80 9.29 8.05
N GLY A 202 -22.66 9.85 8.47
CA GLY A 202 -21.88 9.36 9.61
C GLY A 202 -22.65 9.42 10.94
N ARG A 203 -22.21 8.64 11.94
CA ARG A 203 -22.89 8.48 13.24
C ARG A 203 -23.25 9.81 13.90
N VAL A 204 -22.29 10.73 14.01
CA VAL A 204 -22.51 12.03 14.67
C VAL A 204 -23.48 12.89 13.88
N LYS A 205 -23.33 12.98 12.55
CA LYS A 205 -24.27 13.73 11.69
C LYS A 205 -25.70 13.19 11.83
N ARG A 206 -25.87 11.87 11.85
CA ARG A 206 -27.17 11.22 12.08
C ARG A 206 -27.74 11.50 13.48
N LYS A 207 -26.90 11.49 14.53
CA LYS A 207 -27.32 11.82 15.89
C LYS A 207 -27.78 13.28 15.98
N ASN A 208 -27.05 14.20 15.36
CA ASN A 208 -27.39 15.62 15.35
C ASN A 208 -28.66 15.90 14.54
N GLN A 209 -28.83 15.26 13.38
CA GLN A 209 -30.08 15.34 12.60
C GLN A 209 -31.28 14.81 13.40
N LYS A 210 -31.11 13.69 14.12
CA LYS A 210 -32.18 13.16 14.99
C LYS A 210 -32.50 14.11 16.15
N LYS A 211 -31.49 14.76 16.75
CA LYS A 211 -31.72 15.73 17.81
C LYS A 211 -32.46 16.97 17.28
N GLY A 212 -32.01 17.54 16.16
CA GLY A 212 -32.67 18.69 15.54
C GLY A 212 -34.13 18.41 15.16
N ALA A 213 -34.41 17.22 14.61
CA ALA A 213 -35.79 16.84 14.29
C ALA A 213 -36.68 16.66 15.53
N ALA A 214 -36.12 16.29 16.69
CA ALA A 214 -36.87 16.20 17.93
C ALA A 214 -37.09 17.57 18.60
N ASP A 215 -36.18 18.53 18.38
CA ASP A 215 -36.32 19.90 18.85
C ASP A 215 -37.33 20.69 17.97
N GLU A 216 -37.50 20.34 16.69
CA GLU A 216 -38.51 20.93 15.78
C GLU A 216 -39.94 20.38 15.99
N ASP A 217 -40.10 19.09 16.30
CA ASP A 217 -41.42 18.42 16.49
C ASP A 217 -42.06 18.74 17.86
N GLY A 218 -41.29 19.27 18.82
CA GLY A 218 -41.77 19.64 20.17
C GLY A 218 -42.11 21.13 20.33
N GLY A 219 -42.15 21.89 19.24
CA GLY A 219 -42.37 23.34 19.24
C GLY A 219 -43.75 23.79 18.73
N ASP A 220 -44.65 22.86 18.38
CA ASP A 220 -45.96 23.14 17.75
C ASP A 220 -47.17 22.87 18.68
N ASP A 221 -46.96 22.72 20.00
CA ASP A 221 -48.03 22.48 21.00
C ASP A 221 -48.39 23.71 21.87
N ASP A 222 -47.96 24.92 21.49
CA ASP A 222 -48.28 26.18 22.18
C ASP A 222 -48.80 27.28 21.22
N GLU A 223 -49.99 27.10 20.61
CA GLU A 223 -50.84 28.19 20.10
C GLU A 223 -52.34 27.89 20.28
#